data_AF-A0A0M5KGG0-F1
#
_entry.id   AF-A0A0M5KGG0-F1
#
_cell.length_a   1.000
_cell.length_b   1.000
_cell.length_c   1.000
_cell.angle_alpha   90.00
_cell.angle_beta   90.00
_cell.angle_gamma   90.00
#
_symmetry.space_group_name_H-M   'P 1'
#
loop_
_entity.id
_entity.type
_entity.pdbx_description
1 polymer ?
#
loop_
_entity_poly.entity_id
_entity_poly.type
_entity_poly.pdbx_seq_one_letter_code
_entity_poly.pdbx_strand_id
1 'polypeptide(L)'
;KPLWTGKQIFSLIIPGNVNMIRTHSTHPDEEDDGPYKWISPGDTKVMVEHGELVMGILCKKTLGTSAGSLLHICMLELGHEVCGRFYGNIQTVINNWLLLEGHSIGIGDTIADPQ
;
A
#
# COMPACT_ATOMS: atom_id res chain seq x y z
N LYS A 1 12.70 9.93 -21.00
CA LYS A 1 11.85 8.76 -21.29
C LYS A 1 10.61 8.87 -20.43
N PRO A 2 9.39 8.60 -20.92
CA PRO A 2 8.20 8.56 -20.08
C PRO A 2 8.33 7.40 -19.08
N LEU A 3 8.04 7.64 -17.81
CA LEU A 3 8.12 6.67 -16.70
C LEU A 3 6.85 6.77 -15.85
N TRP A 4 6.45 5.64 -15.29
CA TRP A 4 5.31 5.53 -14.38
C TRP A 4 5.76 4.91 -13.06
N THR A 5 5.12 5.33 -11.97
CA THR A 5 5.37 4.80 -10.64
C THR A 5 4.45 3.62 -10.31
N GLY A 6 4.87 2.75 -9.40
CA GLY A 6 4.01 1.67 -8.88
C GLY A 6 2.73 2.20 -8.23
N LYS A 7 2.79 3.37 -7.57
CA LYS A 7 1.60 4.02 -6.99
C LYS A 7 0.58 4.42 -8.04
N GLN A 8 1.02 5.00 -9.16
CA GLN A 8 0.14 5.33 -10.29
C GLN A 8 -0.54 4.10 -10.89
N ILE A 9 0.20 2.98 -11.02
CA ILE A 9 -0.39 1.72 -11.48
C ILE A 9 -1.41 1.21 -10.45
N PHE A 10 -1.09 1.29 -9.16
CA PHE A 10 -1.99 0.84 -8.09
C PHE A 10 -3.27 1.66 -8.02
N SER A 11 -3.22 2.99 -8.25
CA SER A 11 -4.42 3.83 -8.35
C SER A 11 -5.42 3.32 -9.38
N LEU A 12 -4.96 2.84 -10.55
CA LEU A 12 -5.84 2.28 -11.58
C LEU A 12 -6.59 1.02 -11.13
N ILE A 13 -6.12 0.37 -10.07
CA ILE A 13 -6.70 -0.85 -9.52
C ILE A 13 -7.72 -0.52 -8.42
N ILE A 14 -7.57 0.61 -7.73
CA ILE A 14 -8.47 1.04 -6.65
C ILE A 14 -9.85 1.35 -7.27
N PRO A 15 -10.94 0.74 -6.78
CA PRO A 15 -12.26 0.95 -7.34
C PRO A 15 -12.92 2.22 -6.80
N GLY A 16 -13.73 2.86 -7.65
CA GLY A 16 -14.65 3.93 -7.24
C GLY A 16 -13.93 5.17 -6.68
N ASN A 17 -14.64 5.90 -5.84
CA ASN A 17 -14.17 7.13 -5.20
C ASN A 17 -14.07 6.89 -3.69
N VAL A 18 -13.04 6.15 -3.28
CA VAL A 18 -12.78 5.79 -1.88
C VAL A 18 -11.68 6.67 -1.28
N ASN A 19 -11.76 6.92 0.02
CA ASN A 19 -10.80 7.73 0.76
C ASN A 19 -10.29 6.98 1.99
N MET A 20 -8.99 7.07 2.27
CA MET A 20 -8.39 6.41 3.42
C MET A 20 -7.09 7.09 3.81
N ILE A 21 -6.91 7.35 5.11
CA ILE A 21 -5.63 7.72 5.70
C ILE A 21 -5.21 6.63 6.68
N ARG A 22 -3.98 6.14 6.53
CA ARG A 22 -3.38 5.05 7.32
C ARG A 22 -1.89 5.33 7.55
N THR A 23 -1.27 4.54 8.41
CA THR A 23 0.18 4.51 8.59
C THR A 23 0.73 3.14 8.22
N HIS A 24 1.93 3.14 7.65
CA HIS A 24 2.72 1.94 7.42
C HIS A 24 3.09 1.27 8.77
N SER A 25 3.58 0.03 8.73
CA SER A 25 3.94 -0.69 9.96
C SER A 25 5.13 -0.07 10.70
N THR A 26 5.99 0.65 9.97
CA THR A 26 7.22 1.30 10.48
C THR A 26 7.10 2.82 10.55
N HIS A 27 5.90 3.38 10.55
CA HIS A 27 5.71 4.83 10.71
C HIS A 27 6.25 5.27 12.08
N PRO A 28 7.18 6.25 12.16
CA PRO A 28 7.69 6.76 13.44
C PRO A 28 6.60 7.51 14.21
N ASP A 29 6.47 7.24 15.51
CA ASP A 29 5.42 7.84 16.34
C ASP A 29 5.55 9.38 16.42
N GLU A 30 6.78 9.90 16.45
CA GLU A 30 7.06 11.34 16.55
C GLU A 30 6.81 12.11 15.23
N GLU A 31 6.67 11.41 14.09
CA GLU A 31 6.53 12.07 12.77
C GLU A 31 5.23 12.85 12.65
N ASP A 32 4.17 12.39 13.32
CA ASP A 32 2.84 13.01 13.27
C ASP A 32 2.74 14.35 14.01
N ASP A 33 3.67 14.61 14.94
CA ASP A 33 3.81 15.89 15.67
C ASP A 33 4.91 16.78 15.06
N GLY A 34 5.66 16.24 14.10
CA GLY A 34 6.77 16.93 13.44
C GLY A 34 6.36 17.74 12.21
N PRO A 35 7.32 18.47 11.61
CA PRO A 35 7.08 19.30 10.43
C PRO A 35 6.80 18.49 9.16
N TYR A 36 7.11 17.18 9.15
CA TYR A 36 7.03 16.33 7.96
C TYR A 36 5.80 15.40 7.92
N LYS A 37 4.80 15.63 8.79
CA LYS A 37 3.57 14.83 8.91
C LYS A 37 2.91 14.39 7.60
N TRP A 38 2.83 15.31 6.63
CA TRP A 38 2.15 15.09 5.33
C TRP A 38 3.11 14.90 4.16
N ILE A 39 4.42 14.93 4.41
CA ILE A 39 5.47 14.67 3.43
C ILE A 39 6.49 13.72 4.05
N SER A 40 5.99 12.53 4.36
CA SER A 40 6.72 11.51 5.12
C SER A 40 8.05 11.17 4.45
N PRO A 41 9.20 11.42 5.09
CA PRO A 41 10.51 11.08 4.53
C PRO A 41 10.66 9.57 4.31
N GLY A 42 10.01 8.76 5.14
CA GLY A 42 9.98 7.30 5.01
C GLY A 42 8.86 6.77 4.12
N ASP A 43 8.06 7.64 3.48
CA ASP A 43 6.88 7.27 2.70
C ASP A 43 5.91 6.36 3.51
N THR A 44 5.75 6.67 4.80
CA THR A 44 5.01 5.82 5.75
C THR A 44 3.60 6.33 6.06
N LYS A 45 3.28 7.58 5.71
CA LYS A 45 1.90 8.09 5.74
C LYS A 45 1.18 7.66 4.47
N VAL A 46 0.14 6.84 4.61
CA VAL A 46 -0.63 6.30 3.48
C VAL A 46 -1.89 7.13 3.28
N MET A 47 -2.08 7.62 2.07
CA MET A 47 -3.26 8.39 1.68
C MET A 47 -3.79 7.89 0.35
N VAL A 48 -5.02 7.38 0.38
CA VAL A 48 -5.85 7.20 -0.81
C VAL A 48 -6.89 8.32 -0.79
N GLU A 49 -6.92 9.12 -1.84
CA GLU A 49 -7.86 10.23 -1.98
C GLU A 49 -8.50 10.17 -3.37
N HIS A 50 -9.83 10.19 -3.43
CA HIS A 50 -10.60 10.04 -4.65
C HIS A 50 -10.25 8.81 -5.50
N GLY A 51 -9.95 7.68 -4.85
CA GLY A 51 -9.49 6.46 -5.53
C GLY A 51 -8.02 6.47 -5.98
N GLU A 52 -7.27 7.54 -5.71
CA GLU A 52 -5.87 7.66 -6.09
C GLU A 52 -4.94 7.42 -4.89
N LEU A 53 -3.93 6.57 -5.05
CA LEU A 53 -2.87 6.39 -4.04
C LEU A 53 -1.85 7.53 -4.15
N VAL A 54 -2.10 8.61 -3.40
CA VAL A 54 -1.29 9.84 -3.42
C VAL A 54 0.09 9.61 -2.80
N MET A 55 0.14 8.94 -1.64
CA MET A 55 1.39 8.69 -0.91
C MET A 55 1.31 7.46 -0.02
N GLY A 56 2.47 6.95 0.37
CA GLY A 56 2.64 5.89 1.34
C GLY A 56 2.90 4.50 0.76
N ILE A 57 3.55 3.67 1.58
CA ILE A 57 3.78 2.24 1.30
C ILE A 57 2.62 1.42 1.87
N LEU A 58 2.02 0.57 1.02
CA LEU A 58 0.95 -0.32 1.43
C LEU A 58 1.50 -1.56 2.13
N CYS A 59 0.99 -1.86 3.32
CA CYS A 59 1.34 -3.09 4.06
C CYS A 59 0.10 -3.77 4.64
N LYS A 60 0.31 -4.73 5.54
CA LYS A 60 -0.76 -5.44 6.26
C LYS A 60 -1.76 -4.49 6.94
N LYS A 61 -1.34 -3.33 7.44
CA LYS A 61 -2.25 -2.34 8.05
C LYS A 61 -3.21 -1.70 7.04
N THR A 62 -2.84 -1.67 5.76
CA THR A 62 -3.61 -1.05 4.68
C THR A 62 -4.43 -2.06 3.89
N LEU A 63 -3.85 -3.21 3.55
CA LEU A 63 -4.49 -4.22 2.69
C LEU A 63 -4.93 -5.49 3.45
N GLY A 64 -4.63 -5.59 4.75
CA GLY A 64 -4.96 -6.74 5.57
C GLY A 64 -6.34 -6.66 6.22
N THR A 65 -6.55 -7.53 7.20
CA THR A 65 -7.84 -7.79 7.84
C THR A 65 -8.21 -6.82 8.96
N SER A 66 -7.40 -5.79 9.23
CA SER A 66 -7.71 -4.82 10.27
C SER A 66 -8.93 -3.97 9.89
N ALA A 67 -9.80 -3.67 10.87
CA ALA A 67 -10.86 -2.68 10.69
C ALA A 67 -10.29 -1.37 10.14
N GLY A 68 -10.95 -0.78 9.16
CA GLY A 68 -10.56 0.47 8.47
C GLY A 68 -9.41 0.32 7.47
N SER A 69 -9.05 -0.91 7.08
CA SER A 69 -8.19 -1.16 5.92
C SER A 69 -8.91 -0.75 4.63
N LEU A 70 -8.16 -0.60 3.53
CA LEU A 70 -8.72 -0.22 2.23
C LEU A 70 -9.79 -1.21 1.77
N LEU A 71 -9.55 -2.51 1.98
CA LEU A 71 -10.53 -3.56 1.64
C LEU A 71 -11.79 -3.46 2.50
N HIS A 72 -11.65 -3.14 3.79
CA HIS A 72 -12.79 -2.92 4.67
C HIS A 72 -13.64 -1.74 4.19
N ILE A 73 -13.00 -0.64 3.78
CA ILE A 73 -13.68 0.54 3.24
C ILE A 73 -14.38 0.20 1.91
N CYS A 74 -13.69 -0.43 0.96
CA CYS A 74 -14.28 -0.84 -0.31
C CYS A 74 -15.50 -1.77 -0.12
N MET A 75 -15.44 -2.69 0.85
CA MET A 75 -16.57 -3.57 1.16
C MET A 75 -17.79 -2.79 1.67
N LEU A 76 -17.57 -1.79 2.53
CA LEU A 76 -18.65 -0.98 3.11
C LEU A 76 -19.25 0.02 2.12
N GLU A 77 -18.41 0.65 1.30
CA GLU A 77 -18.82 1.74 0.40
C GLU A 77 -19.29 1.24 -0.97
N LEU A 78 -18.68 0.16 -1.49
CA LEU A 78 -18.91 -0.30 -2.87
C LEU A 78 -19.52 -1.70 -2.94
N GLY A 79 -19.63 -2.39 -1.81
CA GLY A 79 -20.22 -3.72 -1.72
C GLY A 79 -19.30 -4.86 -2.16
N HIS A 80 -19.79 -6.07 -1.93
CA HIS A 80 -19.00 -7.30 -2.02
C HIS A 80 -18.52 -7.64 -3.43
N GLU A 81 -19.31 -7.38 -4.47
CA GLU A 81 -18.91 -7.69 -5.85
C GLU A 81 -17.72 -6.85 -6.32
N VAL A 82 -17.78 -5.53 -6.07
CA VAL A 82 -16.70 -4.60 -6.44
C VAL A 82 -15.45 -4.89 -5.60
N CYS A 83 -15.62 -5.12 -4.30
CA CYS A 83 -14.51 -5.50 -3.43
C CYS A 83 -13.87 -6.84 -3.84
N GLY A 84 -14.68 -7.81 -4.26
CA GLY A 84 -14.19 -9.10 -4.78
C GLY A 84 -13.36 -8.94 -6.05
N ARG A 85 -13.81 -8.10 -7.00
CA ARG A 85 -13.03 -7.76 -8.20
C ARG A 85 -11.74 -7.02 -7.87
N PHE A 86 -11.78 -6.10 -6.91
CA PHE A 86 -10.59 -5.38 -6.45
C PHE A 86 -9.52 -6.34 -5.91
N TYR A 87 -9.92 -7.33 -5.09
CA TYR A 87 -9.02 -8.39 -4.64
C TYR A 87 -8.39 -9.16 -5.80
N GLY A 88 -9.19 -9.56 -6.79
CA GLY A 88 -8.70 -10.25 -7.98
C GLY A 88 -7.72 -9.42 -8.79
N ASN A 89 -8.02 -8.13 -9.02
CA ASN A 89 -7.16 -7.23 -9.77
C ASN A 89 -5.80 -7.02 -9.09
N ILE A 90 -5.78 -6.84 -7.76
CA ILE A 90 -4.52 -6.75 -6.99
C ILE A 90 -3.68 -8.01 -7.22
N GLN A 91 -4.28 -9.20 -7.05
CA GLN A 91 -3.56 -10.46 -7.22
C GLN A 91 -3.01 -10.61 -8.64
N THR A 92 -3.80 -10.33 -9.66
CA THR A 92 -3.37 -10.45 -11.06
C THR A 92 -2.22 -9.48 -11.37
N VAL A 93 -2.34 -8.20 -11.03
CA VAL A 93 -1.31 -7.21 -11.39
C VAL A 93 -0.02 -7.44 -10.60
N ILE A 94 -0.11 -7.63 -9.29
CA ILE A 94 1.08 -7.75 -8.43
C ILE A 94 1.82 -9.06 -8.68
N ASN A 95 1.12 -10.19 -8.91
CA ASN A 95 1.79 -11.45 -9.21
C ASN A 95 2.54 -11.40 -10.54
N ASN A 96 2.01 -10.70 -11.55
CA ASN A 96 2.73 -10.52 -12.82
C ASN A 96 3.94 -9.57 -12.67
N TRP A 97 3.81 -8.50 -11.88
CA TRP A 97 4.94 -7.63 -11.56
C TRP A 97 6.04 -8.39 -10.80
N LEU A 98 5.66 -9.27 -9.87
CA LEU A 98 6.61 -10.07 -9.09
C LEU A 98 7.44 -11.04 -9.95
N LEU A 99 6.94 -11.48 -11.11
CA LEU A 99 7.76 -12.26 -12.06
C LEU A 99 8.91 -11.46 -12.66
N LEU A 100 8.77 -10.12 -12.74
CA LEU A 100 9.79 -9.21 -13.26
C LEU A 100 10.76 -8.76 -12.16
N GLU A 101 10.24 -8.44 -10.99
CA GLU A 101 11.05 -7.97 -9.85
C GLU A 101 11.78 -9.13 -9.17
N GLY A 102 11.06 -10.23 -8.90
CA GLY A 102 11.51 -11.33 -8.08
C GLY A 102 11.49 -11.02 -6.57
N HIS A 103 11.25 -12.05 -5.77
CA HIS A 103 11.47 -12.00 -4.32
C HIS A 103 11.98 -13.37 -3.87
N SER A 104 13.03 -13.37 -3.05
CA SER A 104 13.66 -14.59 -2.54
C SER A 104 14.19 -14.33 -1.13
N ILE A 105 14.54 -15.42 -0.44
CA ILE A 105 15.22 -15.42 0.85
C ILE A 105 16.37 -16.42 0.80
N GLY A 106 17.51 -16.08 1.38
CA GLY A 106 18.69 -16.92 1.42
C GLY A 106 19.37 -16.90 2.79
N ILE A 107 20.43 -17.71 2.94
CA ILE A 107 21.20 -17.76 4.19
C ILE A 107 21.81 -16.40 4.56
N GLY A 108 22.17 -15.59 3.55
CA GLY A 108 22.72 -14.24 3.74
C GLY A 108 21.80 -13.31 4.52
N ASP A 109 20.47 -13.44 4.40
CA ASP A 109 19.50 -12.63 5.14
C ASP A 109 19.48 -12.93 6.65
N THR A 110 20.14 -14.02 7.06
CA THR A 110 20.21 -14.46 8.47
C THR A 110 21.59 -14.23 9.10
N ILE A 111 22.58 -13.78 8.32
CA ILE A 111 23.93 -13.50 8.82
C ILE A 111 23.97 -12.04 9.31
N ALA A 112 24.20 -11.86 10.62
CA ALA A 112 24.37 -10.54 11.21
C ALA A 112 25.82 -10.05 11.12
N ASP A 113 26.01 -8.73 11.14
CA ASP A 113 27.33 -8.13 11.19
C ASP A 113 28.08 -8.53 12.47
N PRO A 114 29.42 -8.74 12.40
CA PRO A 114 30.25 -8.89 13.59
C PRO A 114 30.10 -7.67 14.49
N GLN A 115 30.01 -7.92 15.79
CA GLN A 115 29.88 -6.89 16.81
C GLN A 115 31.17 -6.09 17.01
#